data_AF-A0A2V7X107-F1
#
_entry.id   AF-A0A2V7X107-F1
#
_cell.length_a   1.000
_cell.length_b   1.000
_cell.length_c   1.000
_cell.angle_alpha   90.00
_cell.angle_beta   90.00
_cell.angle_gamma   90.00
#
_symmetry.space_group_name_H-M   'P 1'
#
loop_
_entity.id
_entity.type
_entity.pdbx_description
1 polymer ?
#
loop_
_entity_poly.entity_id
_entity_poly.type
_entity_poly.pdbx_seq_one_letter_code
_entity_poly.pdbx_strand_id
1 'polypeptide(L)'
;MASDPARRVRNPRKEIEMDKFASILLAFIVAAVALPTLATAATSNTVENLQTAYNGESNAHARYLAFAQKADQEQYGEIASLFRAAAKAESVHAANHAAVIKKLGGTAELKLETPVVKSTKENLEAAIKGETYERDTMYPEFLKQARAEGKRQAVRTLNLAMMAETEHAKLYADALNNLANLKNTKAKEYYVCTVCGFTSAKVDYSKCPACFSHKDKFEKVS
;
A
#
# COMPACT_ATOMS: atom_id res chain seq x y z
N MET A 1 -56.44 76.32 43.80
CA MET A 1 -55.64 75.24 44.44
C MET A 1 -55.73 74.01 43.54
N ALA A 2 -54.57 73.58 42.99
CA ALA A 2 -54.19 72.27 42.39
C ALA A 2 -55.13 71.58 41.37
N SER A 3 -54.72 70.93 40.27
CA SER A 3 -53.44 70.63 39.61
C SER A 3 -53.73 69.85 38.29
N ASP A 4 -52.83 69.95 37.31
CA ASP A 4 -52.64 69.23 36.01
C ASP A 4 -52.55 67.66 36.17
N PRO A 5 -52.26 66.75 35.17
CA PRO A 5 -51.98 66.89 33.72
C PRO A 5 -52.45 65.75 32.74
N ALA A 6 -52.23 65.98 31.42
CA ALA A 6 -51.44 65.15 30.47
C ALA A 6 -52.03 64.75 29.08
N ARG A 7 -51.40 65.32 28.03
CA ARG A 7 -50.75 64.68 26.84
C ARG A 7 -51.58 63.88 25.79
N ARG A 8 -51.51 64.30 24.51
CA ARG A 8 -50.60 63.81 23.42
C ARG A 8 -51.16 64.09 22.00
N VAL A 9 -50.26 64.47 21.09
CA VAL A 9 -50.47 64.93 19.69
C VAL A 9 -50.41 63.77 18.67
N ARG A 10 -51.16 63.87 17.55
CA ARG A 10 -50.80 63.37 16.20
C ARG A 10 -51.73 63.98 15.12
N ASN A 11 -51.18 64.46 13.99
CA ASN A 11 -51.91 64.78 12.75
C ASN A 11 -50.92 64.75 11.54
N PRO A 12 -51.35 64.80 10.25
CA PRO A 12 -51.61 63.63 9.41
C PRO A 12 -50.80 63.62 8.09
N ARG A 13 -51.00 62.57 7.28
CA ARG A 13 -50.42 62.36 5.93
C ARG A 13 -51.10 63.21 4.85
N LYS A 14 -50.29 63.63 3.86
CA LYS A 14 -50.57 63.97 2.44
C LYS A 14 -49.24 63.80 1.69
N GLU A 15 -49.06 63.53 0.40
CA GLU A 15 -49.76 62.94 -0.77
C GLU A 15 -48.73 63.13 -1.94
N ILE A 16 -48.84 62.42 -3.09
CA ILE A 16 -48.26 62.80 -4.42
C ILE A 16 -46.72 62.53 -4.62
N GLU A 17 -46.13 62.06 -5.73
CA GLU A 17 -46.50 61.69 -7.12
C GLU A 17 -45.47 60.71 -7.73
N MET A 18 -45.77 60.21 -8.92
CA MET A 18 -45.01 59.28 -9.75
C MET A 18 -44.40 60.00 -10.99
N ASP A 19 -43.29 59.47 -11.51
CA ASP A 19 -42.72 59.59 -12.87
C ASP A 19 -41.50 60.48 -13.13
N LYS A 20 -40.48 59.82 -13.72
CA LYS A 20 -39.58 60.20 -14.85
C LYS A 20 -38.13 59.77 -14.61
N PHE A 21 -37.42 59.57 -15.74
CA PHE A 21 -36.04 59.10 -15.93
C PHE A 21 -35.86 57.56 -15.90
N ALA A 22 -35.12 56.92 -16.79
CA ALA A 22 -34.63 57.14 -18.14
C ALA A 22 -33.93 55.82 -18.50
N SER A 23 -34.02 55.40 -19.76
CA SER A 23 -33.44 54.16 -20.28
C SER A 23 -31.96 54.00 -19.95
N ILE A 24 -31.57 52.85 -19.37
CA ILE A 24 -30.17 52.35 -19.39
C ILE A 24 -30.21 50.88 -19.78
N LEU A 25 -29.77 50.62 -21.02
CA LEU A 25 -29.56 49.29 -21.58
C LEU A 25 -28.30 48.71 -20.93
N LEU A 26 -28.44 47.78 -19.98
CA LEU A 26 -27.30 47.09 -19.37
C LEU A 26 -26.96 45.84 -20.21
N ALA A 27 -25.93 45.95 -21.03
CA ALA A 27 -25.35 44.79 -21.70
C ALA A 27 -24.64 43.90 -20.67
N PHE A 28 -25.26 42.77 -20.31
CA PHE A 28 -24.60 41.74 -19.52
C PHE A 28 -23.66 40.92 -20.42
N ILE A 29 -22.37 41.25 -20.37
CA ILE A 29 -21.31 40.37 -20.89
C ILE A 29 -21.18 39.21 -19.90
N VAL A 30 -21.67 38.03 -20.28
CA VAL A 30 -21.40 36.78 -19.56
C VAL A 30 -19.96 36.38 -19.89
N ALA A 31 -19.02 36.69 -18.99
CA ALA A 31 -17.68 36.13 -19.06
C ALA A 31 -17.78 34.63 -18.77
N ALA A 32 -17.54 33.79 -19.78
CA ALA A 32 -17.42 32.34 -19.61
C ALA A 32 -16.16 32.04 -18.79
N VAL A 33 -16.33 31.80 -17.49
CA VAL A 33 -15.27 31.29 -16.63
C VAL A 33 -15.08 29.82 -16.98
N ALA A 34 -14.01 29.52 -17.71
CA ALA A 34 -13.55 28.14 -17.90
C ALA A 34 -13.11 27.59 -16.54
N LEU A 35 -13.94 26.73 -15.94
CA LEU A 35 -13.58 25.97 -14.76
C LEU A 35 -12.42 25.02 -15.13
N PRO A 36 -11.33 24.99 -14.35
CA PRO A 36 -10.26 24.04 -14.60
C PRO A 36 -10.82 22.64 -14.38
N THR A 37 -10.77 21.81 -15.42
CA THR A 37 -11.03 20.37 -15.28
C THR A 37 -9.98 19.79 -14.35
N LEU A 38 -10.38 19.46 -13.13
CA LEU A 38 -9.58 18.63 -12.24
C LEU A 38 -9.31 17.33 -13.00
N ALA A 39 -8.05 17.11 -13.39
CA ALA A 39 -7.62 15.84 -13.92
C ALA A 39 -7.97 14.77 -12.88
N THR A 40 -8.93 13.91 -13.21
CA THR A 40 -9.21 12.71 -12.43
C THR A 40 -7.93 11.88 -12.43
N ALA A 41 -7.23 11.83 -11.30
CA ALA A 41 -6.23 10.80 -11.08
C ALA A 41 -6.88 9.45 -11.46
N ALA A 42 -6.32 8.76 -12.46
CA ALA A 42 -6.86 7.49 -12.92
C ALA A 42 -6.96 6.57 -11.70
N THR A 43 -8.17 6.18 -11.34
CA THR A 43 -8.38 5.18 -10.28
C THR A 43 -7.95 3.85 -10.87
N SER A 44 -6.82 3.31 -10.41
CA SER A 44 -6.34 2.02 -10.90
C SER A 44 -7.35 0.93 -10.58
N ASN A 45 -7.61 0.05 -11.54
CA ASN A 45 -8.52 -1.09 -11.32
C ASN A 45 -7.77 -2.26 -10.64
N THR A 46 -8.52 -3.25 -10.14
CA THR A 46 -7.90 -4.39 -9.43
C THR A 46 -6.86 -5.16 -10.24
N VAL A 47 -7.02 -5.26 -11.57
CA VAL A 47 -6.06 -5.99 -12.43
C VAL A 47 -4.75 -5.21 -12.52
N GLU A 48 -4.81 -3.90 -12.68
CA GLU A 48 -3.63 -3.01 -12.67
C GLU A 48 -2.92 -3.02 -11.32
N ASN A 49 -3.67 -3.07 -10.22
CA ASN A 49 -3.10 -3.21 -8.87
C ASN A 49 -2.39 -4.54 -8.67
N LEU A 50 -3.00 -5.65 -9.12
CA LEU A 50 -2.35 -6.96 -9.10
C LEU A 50 -1.11 -7.00 -9.99
N GLN A 51 -1.13 -6.33 -11.14
CA GLN A 51 0.01 -6.21 -12.04
C GLN A 51 1.14 -5.38 -11.40
N THR A 52 0.79 -4.35 -10.64
CA THR A 52 1.73 -3.56 -9.84
C THR A 52 2.36 -4.40 -8.74
N ALA A 53 1.53 -5.13 -7.97
CA ALA A 53 2.01 -6.05 -6.94
C ALA A 53 2.90 -7.16 -7.54
N TYR A 54 2.48 -7.80 -8.63
CA TYR A 54 3.29 -8.82 -9.32
C TYR A 54 4.69 -8.30 -9.70
N ASN A 55 4.79 -7.09 -10.21
CA ASN A 55 6.08 -6.48 -10.51
C ASN A 55 6.86 -6.14 -9.24
N GLY A 56 6.21 -5.61 -8.20
CA GLY A 56 6.83 -5.35 -6.90
C GLY A 56 7.49 -6.61 -6.32
N GLU A 57 6.72 -7.69 -6.25
CA GLU A 57 7.14 -9.00 -5.74
C GLU A 57 8.26 -9.63 -6.58
N SER A 58 8.15 -9.55 -7.91
CA SER A 58 9.19 -10.07 -8.81
C SER A 58 10.52 -9.32 -8.63
N ASN A 59 10.45 -8.01 -8.37
CA ASN A 59 11.62 -7.19 -8.10
C ASN A 59 12.15 -7.40 -6.68
N ALA A 60 11.29 -7.60 -5.68
CA ALA A 60 11.69 -7.95 -4.33
C ALA A 60 12.41 -9.29 -4.30
N HIS A 61 11.89 -10.32 -4.99
CA HIS A 61 12.56 -11.60 -5.22
C HIS A 61 14.00 -11.41 -5.74
N ALA A 62 14.15 -10.68 -6.85
CA ALA A 62 15.46 -10.46 -7.47
C ALA A 62 16.41 -9.66 -6.55
N ARG A 63 15.90 -8.62 -5.87
CA ARG A 63 16.69 -7.83 -4.91
C ARG A 63 17.16 -8.68 -3.74
N TYR A 64 16.30 -9.49 -3.15
CA TYR A 64 16.63 -10.29 -1.97
C TYR A 64 17.64 -11.38 -2.29
N LEU A 65 17.61 -11.99 -3.49
CA LEU A 65 18.70 -12.86 -3.92
C LEU A 65 20.04 -12.13 -4.02
N ALA A 66 20.05 -10.90 -4.54
CA ALA A 66 21.26 -10.09 -4.62
C ALA A 66 21.76 -9.64 -3.23
N PHE A 67 20.84 -9.33 -2.31
CA PHE A 67 21.14 -8.99 -0.92
C PHE A 67 21.71 -10.19 -0.16
N ALA A 68 21.18 -11.39 -0.40
CA ALA A 68 21.71 -12.62 0.18
C ALA A 68 23.19 -12.84 -0.19
N GLN A 69 23.52 -12.70 -1.48
CA GLN A 69 24.91 -12.83 -1.94
C GLN A 69 25.83 -11.82 -1.26
N LYS A 70 25.37 -10.59 -1.08
CA LYS A 70 26.13 -9.54 -0.39
C LYS A 70 26.31 -9.86 1.10
N ALA A 71 25.27 -10.38 1.76
CA ALA A 71 25.35 -10.82 3.14
C ALA A 71 26.35 -11.98 3.32
N ASP A 72 26.42 -12.95 2.39
CA ASP A 72 27.45 -14.00 2.43
C ASP A 72 28.86 -13.43 2.33
N GLN A 73 29.09 -12.53 1.37
CA GLN A 73 30.38 -11.87 1.15
C GLN A 73 30.83 -11.10 2.38
N GLU A 74 29.87 -10.50 3.08
CA GLU A 74 30.08 -9.79 4.34
C GLU A 74 30.00 -10.70 5.57
N GLN A 75 29.98 -12.02 5.38
CA GLN A 75 30.03 -13.03 6.46
C GLN A 75 28.83 -12.97 7.41
N TYR A 76 27.65 -12.58 6.95
CA TYR A 76 26.40 -12.63 7.71
C TYR A 76 25.56 -13.84 7.25
N GLY A 77 25.99 -15.05 7.60
CA GLY A 77 25.37 -16.27 7.08
C GLY A 77 23.88 -16.40 7.41
N GLU A 78 23.46 -16.05 8.63
CA GLU A 78 22.05 -16.10 9.02
C GLU A 78 21.21 -15.07 8.24
N ILE A 79 21.75 -13.86 8.01
CA ILE A 79 21.06 -12.81 7.26
C ILE A 79 20.95 -13.18 5.78
N ALA A 80 21.98 -13.82 5.21
CA ALA A 80 21.93 -14.34 3.86
C ALA A 80 20.81 -15.38 3.71
N SER A 81 20.69 -16.30 4.67
CA SER A 81 19.60 -17.28 4.70
C SER A 81 18.22 -16.63 4.80
N LEU A 82 18.08 -15.58 5.62
CA LEU A 82 16.83 -14.83 5.73
C LEU A 82 16.44 -14.17 4.39
N PHE A 83 17.38 -13.51 3.71
CA PHE A 83 17.12 -12.92 2.39
C PHE A 83 16.72 -13.98 1.35
N ARG A 84 17.34 -15.17 1.36
CA ARG A 84 16.92 -16.27 0.47
C ARG A 84 15.51 -16.77 0.79
N ALA A 85 15.16 -16.85 2.07
CA ALA A 85 13.83 -17.27 2.50
C ALA A 85 12.75 -16.27 2.05
N ALA A 86 12.97 -14.98 2.28
CA ALA A 86 12.07 -13.94 1.78
C ALA A 86 12.01 -13.93 0.24
N ALA A 87 13.14 -14.06 -0.46
CA ALA A 87 13.13 -14.19 -1.92
C ALA A 87 12.24 -15.36 -2.38
N LYS A 88 12.29 -16.51 -1.71
CA LYS A 88 11.39 -17.63 -1.99
C LYS A 88 9.93 -17.26 -1.72
N ALA A 89 9.63 -16.54 -0.65
CA ALA A 89 8.28 -16.05 -0.36
C ALA A 89 7.75 -15.12 -1.46
N GLU A 90 8.55 -14.14 -1.91
CA GLU A 90 8.13 -13.20 -2.96
C GLU A 90 7.86 -13.91 -4.29
N SER A 91 8.58 -15.00 -4.57
CA SER A 91 8.28 -15.84 -5.74
C SER A 91 6.89 -16.51 -5.63
N VAL A 92 6.46 -16.86 -4.42
CA VAL A 92 5.11 -17.40 -4.16
C VAL A 92 4.07 -16.30 -4.31
N HIS A 93 4.33 -15.09 -3.80
CA HIS A 93 3.44 -13.94 -3.97
C HIS A 93 3.25 -13.57 -5.44
N ALA A 94 4.34 -13.41 -6.18
CA ALA A 94 4.32 -13.12 -7.61
C ALA A 94 3.54 -14.19 -8.38
N ALA A 95 3.79 -15.48 -8.12
CA ALA A 95 3.06 -16.57 -8.77
C ALA A 95 1.56 -16.54 -8.46
N ASN A 96 1.18 -16.26 -7.21
CA ASN A 96 -0.21 -16.15 -6.80
C ASN A 96 -0.92 -14.96 -7.49
N HIS A 97 -0.28 -13.79 -7.52
CA HIS A 97 -0.82 -12.59 -8.20
C HIS A 97 -0.98 -12.83 -9.70
N ALA A 98 0.03 -13.39 -10.36
CA ALA A 98 -0.02 -13.74 -11.79
C ALA A 98 -1.17 -14.72 -12.10
N ALA A 99 -1.39 -15.71 -11.24
CA ALA A 99 -2.49 -16.64 -11.38
C ALA A 99 -3.87 -15.96 -11.26
N VAL A 100 -3.99 -14.95 -10.40
CA VAL A 100 -5.24 -14.17 -10.27
C VAL A 100 -5.43 -13.21 -11.44
N ILE A 101 -4.39 -12.54 -11.91
CA ILE A 101 -4.43 -11.69 -13.13
C ILE A 101 -5.00 -12.50 -14.29
N LYS A 102 -4.48 -13.71 -14.52
CA LYS A 102 -4.96 -14.62 -15.58
C LYS A 102 -6.44 -14.99 -15.40
N LYS A 103 -6.88 -15.29 -14.18
CA LYS A 103 -8.29 -15.62 -13.88
C LYS A 103 -9.23 -14.44 -14.09
N LEU A 104 -8.73 -13.22 -14.00
CA LEU A 104 -9.49 -11.99 -14.30
C LEU A 104 -9.41 -11.57 -15.77
N GLY A 105 -8.79 -12.38 -16.64
CA GLY A 105 -8.69 -12.13 -18.07
C GLY A 105 -7.50 -11.26 -18.49
N GLY A 106 -6.59 -10.94 -17.57
CA GLY A 106 -5.34 -10.23 -17.88
C GLY A 106 -4.18 -11.18 -18.20
N THR A 107 -3.04 -10.59 -18.57
CA THR A 107 -1.75 -11.28 -18.70
C THR A 107 -0.75 -10.62 -17.76
N ALA A 108 -0.01 -11.42 -16.97
CA ALA A 108 1.02 -10.89 -16.10
C ALA A 108 2.25 -10.52 -16.94
N GLU A 109 2.58 -9.23 -16.99
CA GLU A 109 3.73 -8.70 -17.75
C GLU A 109 4.88 -8.37 -16.81
N LEU A 110 6.02 -9.03 -16.98
CA LEU A 110 7.17 -8.86 -16.09
C LEU A 110 7.97 -7.62 -16.48
N LYS A 111 8.14 -6.70 -15.51
CA LYS A 111 9.10 -5.59 -15.59
C LYS A 111 10.13 -5.72 -14.47
N LEU A 112 11.30 -6.25 -14.80
CA LEU A 112 12.43 -6.34 -13.87
C LEU A 112 13.28 -5.07 -13.90
N GLU A 113 13.73 -4.68 -12.72
CA GLU A 113 14.70 -3.63 -12.46
C GLU A 113 16.01 -4.25 -11.98
N THR A 114 17.12 -3.59 -12.25
CA THR A 114 18.42 -4.01 -11.72
C THR A 114 18.47 -3.73 -10.21
N PRO A 115 18.74 -4.75 -9.36
CA PRO A 115 18.90 -4.53 -7.92
C PRO A 115 20.00 -3.53 -7.58
N VAL A 116 19.68 -2.56 -6.72
CA VAL A 116 20.68 -1.67 -6.12
C VAL A 116 21.19 -2.32 -4.83
N VAL A 117 22.41 -2.85 -4.85
CA VAL A 117 23.02 -3.57 -3.72
C VAL A 117 24.04 -2.69 -3.00
N LYS A 118 23.92 -2.58 -1.67
CA LYS A 118 24.85 -1.83 -0.79
C LYS A 118 25.39 -2.72 0.34
N SER A 119 25.75 -2.18 1.50
CA SER A 119 26.13 -3.01 2.66
C SER A 119 24.94 -3.84 3.18
N THR A 120 25.19 -4.94 3.87
CA THR A 120 24.13 -5.79 4.46
C THR A 120 23.19 -5.00 5.37
N LYS A 121 23.74 -4.03 6.13
CA LYS A 121 22.95 -3.13 6.96
C LYS A 121 21.99 -2.29 6.13
N GLU A 122 22.50 -1.60 5.11
CA GLU A 122 21.67 -0.75 4.23
C GLU A 122 20.65 -1.57 3.43
N ASN A 123 21.00 -2.81 3.07
CA ASN A 123 20.09 -3.73 2.39
C ASN A 123 18.94 -4.17 3.31
N LEU A 124 19.20 -4.42 4.60
CA LEU A 124 18.16 -4.68 5.60
C LEU A 124 17.25 -3.47 5.79
N GLU A 125 17.82 -2.27 5.89
CA GLU A 125 17.04 -1.02 5.99
C GLU A 125 16.14 -0.83 4.76
N ALA A 126 16.67 -1.10 3.56
CA ALA A 126 15.90 -1.04 2.32
C ALA A 126 14.78 -2.09 2.28
N ALA A 127 15.04 -3.33 2.72
CA ALA A 127 14.05 -4.39 2.81
C ALA A 127 12.94 -4.02 3.80
N ILE A 128 13.27 -3.60 5.01
CA ILE A 128 12.29 -3.14 6.01
C ILE A 128 11.40 -2.03 5.43
N LYS A 129 11.99 -1.05 4.74
CA LYS A 129 11.22 0.02 4.11
C LYS A 129 10.27 -0.50 3.03
N GLY A 130 10.72 -1.47 2.21
CA GLY A 130 9.88 -2.14 1.21
C GLY A 130 8.71 -2.86 1.86
N GLU A 131 9.00 -3.84 2.72
CA GLU A 131 7.99 -4.66 3.41
C GLU A 131 6.97 -3.82 4.18
N THR A 132 7.40 -2.76 4.86
CA THR A 132 6.50 -1.87 5.60
C THR A 132 5.65 -1.01 4.68
N TYR A 133 6.19 -0.50 3.57
CA TYR A 133 5.38 0.21 2.56
C TYR A 133 4.31 -0.72 1.97
N GLU A 134 4.68 -1.96 1.66
CA GLU A 134 3.75 -2.95 1.12
C GLU A 134 2.64 -3.27 2.12
N ARG A 135 3.01 -3.59 3.36
CA ARG A 135 2.08 -3.90 4.45
C ARG A 135 1.16 -2.73 4.83
N ASP A 136 1.71 -1.53 4.95
CA ASP A 136 1.00 -0.39 5.57
C ASP A 136 0.31 0.52 4.55
N THR A 137 0.74 0.51 3.29
CA THR A 137 0.23 1.40 2.25
C THR A 137 -0.31 0.63 1.04
N MET A 138 0.58 -0.04 0.29
CA MET A 138 0.22 -0.61 -1.02
C MET A 138 -0.87 -1.68 -0.93
N TYR A 139 -0.68 -2.71 -0.10
CA TYR A 139 -1.66 -3.79 0.03
C TYR A 139 -3.00 -3.33 0.62
N PRO A 140 -3.04 -2.49 1.68
CA PRO A 140 -4.30 -1.92 2.17
C PRO A 140 -5.09 -1.17 1.10
N GLU A 141 -4.44 -0.35 0.28
CA GLU A 141 -5.07 0.38 -0.83
C GLU A 141 -5.60 -0.58 -1.91
N PHE A 142 -4.79 -1.55 -2.33
CA PHE A 142 -5.19 -2.55 -3.32
C PHE A 142 -6.35 -3.43 -2.83
N LEU A 143 -6.33 -3.81 -1.55
CA LEU A 143 -7.40 -4.56 -0.90
C LEU A 143 -8.71 -3.76 -0.85
N LYS A 144 -8.65 -2.45 -0.58
CA LYS A 144 -9.82 -1.57 -0.60
C LYS A 144 -10.47 -1.58 -2.00
N GLN A 145 -9.68 -1.41 -3.05
CA GLN A 145 -10.17 -1.45 -4.43
C GLN A 145 -10.75 -2.83 -4.80
N ALA A 146 -10.02 -3.91 -4.51
CA ALA A 146 -10.46 -5.26 -4.81
C ALA A 146 -11.78 -5.64 -4.10
N ARG A 147 -12.00 -5.12 -2.89
CA ARG A 147 -13.28 -5.27 -2.16
C ARG A 147 -14.39 -4.46 -2.81
N ALA A 148 -14.13 -3.20 -3.17
CA ALA A 148 -15.11 -2.34 -3.84
C ALA A 148 -15.60 -2.93 -5.17
N GLU A 149 -14.69 -3.58 -5.92
CA GLU A 149 -15.01 -4.25 -7.19
C GLU A 149 -15.51 -5.70 -7.03
N GLY A 150 -15.63 -6.21 -5.80
CA GLY A 150 -16.11 -7.58 -5.54
C GLY A 150 -15.15 -8.69 -6.00
N LYS A 151 -13.86 -8.39 -6.24
CA LYS A 151 -12.86 -9.34 -6.76
C LYS A 151 -12.28 -10.22 -5.65
N ARG A 152 -13.07 -11.17 -5.15
CA ARG A 152 -12.73 -12.03 -3.99
C ARG A 152 -11.37 -12.75 -4.10
N GLN A 153 -10.98 -13.19 -5.30
CA GLN A 153 -9.69 -13.86 -5.49
C GLN A 153 -8.50 -12.88 -5.36
N ALA A 154 -8.66 -11.64 -5.82
CA ALA A 154 -7.69 -10.58 -5.62
C ALA A 154 -7.55 -10.24 -4.14
N VAL A 155 -8.67 -10.08 -3.43
CA VAL A 155 -8.68 -9.87 -1.97
C VAL A 155 -7.90 -10.96 -1.25
N ARG A 156 -8.09 -12.23 -1.64
CA ARG A 156 -7.37 -13.36 -1.03
C ARG A 156 -5.87 -13.28 -1.26
N THR A 157 -5.41 -13.11 -2.51
CA THR A 157 -3.96 -13.13 -2.80
C THR A 157 -3.24 -11.94 -2.17
N LEU A 158 -3.82 -10.74 -2.25
CA LEU A 158 -3.28 -9.53 -1.65
C LEU A 158 -3.20 -9.63 -0.11
N ASN A 159 -4.22 -10.21 0.52
CA ASN A 159 -4.23 -10.36 1.98
C ASN A 159 -3.23 -11.41 2.46
N LEU A 160 -2.99 -12.48 1.68
CA LEU A 160 -2.00 -13.49 2.03
C LEU A 160 -0.58 -12.93 1.97
N ALA A 161 -0.23 -12.19 0.91
CA ALA A 161 1.05 -11.50 0.79
C ALA A 161 1.26 -10.51 1.93
N MET A 162 0.30 -9.59 2.17
CA MET A 162 0.36 -8.64 3.29
C MET A 162 0.61 -9.28 4.67
N MET A 163 0.09 -10.49 4.92
CA MET A 163 0.36 -11.23 6.15
C MET A 163 1.80 -11.79 6.22
N ALA A 164 2.38 -12.19 5.08
CA ALA A 164 3.79 -12.60 4.99
C ALA A 164 4.73 -11.39 5.15
N GLU A 165 4.44 -10.27 4.47
CA GLU A 165 5.20 -8.99 4.55
C GLU A 165 5.29 -8.47 5.98
N THR A 166 4.24 -8.71 6.78
CA THR A 166 4.25 -8.38 8.21
C THR A 166 5.33 -9.15 8.97
N GLU A 167 5.50 -10.44 8.68
CA GLU A 167 6.54 -11.25 9.31
C GLU A 167 7.92 -10.96 8.69
N HIS A 168 8.02 -10.69 7.39
CA HIS A 168 9.27 -10.27 6.75
C HIS A 168 9.84 -8.99 7.36
N ALA A 169 9.01 -7.94 7.47
CA ALA A 169 9.40 -6.68 8.10
C ALA A 169 9.95 -6.89 9.53
N LYS A 170 9.29 -7.76 10.30
CA LYS A 170 9.70 -8.11 11.66
C LYS A 170 11.03 -8.86 11.67
N LEU A 171 11.18 -9.92 10.86
CA LEU A 171 12.41 -10.71 10.79
C LEU A 171 13.61 -9.85 10.36
N TYR A 172 13.43 -8.95 9.39
CA TYR A 172 14.47 -8.02 8.99
C TYR A 172 14.80 -7.00 10.08
N ALA A 173 13.81 -6.46 10.78
CA ALA A 173 14.03 -5.55 11.90
C ALA A 173 14.79 -6.25 13.04
N ASP A 174 14.44 -7.49 13.38
CA ASP A 174 15.13 -8.30 14.38
C ASP A 174 16.60 -8.55 13.97
N ALA A 175 16.83 -8.89 12.70
CA ALA A 175 18.19 -9.07 12.16
C ALA A 175 19.00 -7.77 12.19
N LEU A 176 18.41 -6.63 11.84
CA LEU A 176 19.06 -5.33 11.87
C LEU A 176 19.40 -4.91 13.30
N ASN A 177 18.48 -5.10 14.24
CA ASN A 177 18.70 -4.79 15.66
C ASN A 177 19.78 -5.68 16.29
N ASN A 178 19.96 -6.89 15.77
CA ASN A 178 20.97 -7.85 16.25
C ASN A 178 22.22 -7.93 15.35
N LEU A 179 22.43 -6.97 14.44
CA LEU A 179 23.41 -7.04 13.36
C LEU A 179 24.83 -7.40 13.85
N ALA A 180 25.29 -6.77 14.95
CA ALA A 180 26.63 -7.00 15.48
C ALA A 180 26.89 -8.46 15.88
N ASN A 181 25.87 -9.13 16.46
CA ASN A 181 25.96 -10.52 16.89
C ASN A 181 25.79 -11.49 15.72
N LEU A 182 25.23 -11.04 14.60
CA LEU A 182 25.04 -11.86 13.40
C LEU A 182 26.27 -11.89 12.49
N LYS A 183 27.32 -11.11 12.78
CA LYS A 183 28.59 -11.15 12.04
C LYS A 183 29.29 -12.49 12.25
N ASN A 184 29.82 -13.06 11.17
CA ASN A 184 30.48 -14.37 11.10
C ASN A 184 29.59 -15.57 11.47
N THR A 185 28.27 -15.38 11.53
CA THR A 185 27.32 -16.48 11.70
C THR A 185 27.35 -17.42 10.51
N LYS A 186 27.03 -18.70 10.76
CA LYS A 186 26.79 -19.69 9.72
C LYS A 186 25.38 -19.50 9.15
N ALA A 187 25.12 -20.13 8.00
CA ALA A 187 23.77 -20.23 7.45
C ALA A 187 22.80 -20.82 8.48
N LYS A 188 21.55 -20.37 8.43
CA LYS A 188 20.47 -20.80 9.33
C LYS A 188 19.28 -21.25 8.50
N GLU A 189 18.62 -22.32 8.94
CA GLU A 189 17.38 -22.75 8.29
C GLU A 189 16.23 -21.80 8.63
N TYR A 190 15.54 -21.36 7.58
CA TYR A 190 14.21 -20.76 7.63
C TYR A 190 13.21 -21.67 6.91
N TYR A 191 11.93 -21.42 7.14
CA TYR A 191 10.83 -22.21 6.61
C TYR A 191 9.87 -21.29 5.89
N VAL A 192 9.55 -21.58 4.62
CA VAL A 192 8.65 -20.77 3.79
C VAL A 192 7.43 -21.58 3.40
N CYS A 193 6.23 -21.06 3.68
CA CYS A 193 5.00 -21.68 3.25
C CYS A 193 4.82 -21.56 1.73
N THR A 194 4.88 -22.68 1.02
CA THR A 194 4.74 -22.76 -0.45
C THR A 194 3.38 -22.33 -1.00
N VAL A 195 2.39 -22.11 -0.13
CA VAL A 195 1.04 -21.66 -0.50
C VAL A 195 0.90 -20.13 -0.45
N CYS A 196 1.57 -19.47 0.51
CA CYS A 196 1.30 -18.06 0.81
C CYS A 196 2.53 -17.21 1.12
N GLY A 197 3.74 -17.78 1.08
CA GLY A 197 4.98 -17.06 1.36
C GLY A 197 5.28 -16.82 2.84
N PHE A 198 4.40 -17.15 3.78
CA PHE A 198 4.70 -16.98 5.21
C PHE A 198 6.04 -17.60 5.61
N THR A 199 6.95 -16.76 6.09
CA THR A 199 8.33 -17.13 6.44
C THR A 199 8.48 -17.25 7.95
N SER A 200 9.20 -18.26 8.44
CA SER A 200 9.44 -18.43 9.86
C SER A 200 10.79 -19.06 10.16
N ALA A 201 11.39 -18.72 11.30
CA ALA A 201 12.62 -19.35 11.79
C ALA A 201 12.37 -20.76 12.38
N LYS A 202 11.11 -21.11 12.67
CA LYS A 202 10.71 -22.43 13.19
C LYS A 202 9.25 -22.74 12.83
N VAL A 203 8.93 -24.03 12.78
CA VAL A 203 7.55 -24.52 12.55
C VAL A 203 7.14 -25.38 13.75
N ASP A 204 6.66 -24.73 14.82
CA ASP A 204 6.15 -25.36 16.04
C ASP A 204 4.61 -25.47 16.06
N TYR A 205 3.97 -25.19 14.92
CA TYR A 205 2.53 -25.24 14.70
C TYR A 205 2.15 -26.31 13.67
N SER A 206 0.91 -26.81 13.75
CA SER A 206 0.38 -27.83 12.82
C SER A 206 -0.12 -27.24 11.50
N LYS A 207 -0.45 -25.95 11.48
CA LYS A 207 -0.97 -25.22 10.32
C LYS A 207 -0.31 -23.85 10.21
N CYS A 208 -0.08 -23.40 8.98
CA CYS A 208 0.42 -22.07 8.65
C CYS A 208 -0.46 -20.98 9.31
N PRO A 209 0.11 -20.03 10.09
CA PRO A 209 -0.66 -18.96 10.72
C PRO A 209 -1.37 -18.04 9.72
N ALA A 210 -0.80 -17.86 8.52
CA ALA A 210 -1.39 -17.02 7.49
C ALA A 210 -2.51 -17.69 6.66
N CYS A 211 -2.23 -18.85 6.05
CA CYS A 211 -3.16 -19.48 5.11
C CYS A 211 -3.86 -20.75 5.63
N PHE A 212 -3.55 -21.19 6.85
CA PHE A 212 -4.08 -22.39 7.49
C PHE A 212 -3.84 -23.71 6.75
N SER A 213 -2.96 -23.72 5.74
CA SER A 213 -2.45 -24.95 5.14
C SER A 213 -1.66 -25.75 6.17
N HIS A 214 -1.59 -27.07 6.00
CA HIS A 214 -0.89 -27.94 6.93
C HIS A 214 0.64 -27.73 6.86
N LYS A 215 1.36 -28.05 7.94
CA LYS A 215 2.81 -27.79 8.06
C LYS A 215 3.69 -28.45 7.00
N ASP A 216 3.18 -29.47 6.29
CA ASP A 216 3.85 -30.12 5.15
C ASP A 216 4.02 -29.18 3.95
N LYS A 217 3.34 -28.03 3.95
CA LYS A 217 3.51 -26.99 2.94
C LYS A 217 4.68 -26.04 3.20
N PHE A 218 5.44 -26.23 4.28
CA PHE A 218 6.65 -25.47 4.51
C PHE A 218 7.85 -26.15 3.86
N GLU A 219 8.64 -25.36 3.13
CA GLU A 219 9.92 -25.75 2.55
C GLU A 219 11.05 -25.12 3.36
N LYS A 220 12.15 -25.86 3.55
CA LYS A 220 13.36 -25.33 4.19
C LYS A 220 14.15 -24.50 3.19
N VAL A 221 14.61 -23.33 3.63
CA VAL A 221 15.47 -22.43 2.86
C VAL A 221 16.64 -22.00 3.73
N SER A 222 17.84 -21.99 3.17
CA SER A 222 19.10 -21.59 3.84
C SER A 222 20.00 -20.85 2.89
#